data_AF-A0A6V7IMJ8-F1
#
_entry.id   AF-A0A6V7IMJ8-F1
#
_cell.length_a   1.000
_cell.length_b   1.000
_cell.length_c   1.000
_cell.angle_alpha   90.00
_cell.angle_beta   90.00
_cell.angle_gamma   90.00
#
_symmetry.space_group_name_H-M   'P 1'
#
loop_
_entity.id
_entity.type
_entity.pdbx_description
1 polymer ?
#
loop_
_entity_poly.entity_id
_entity_poly.type
_entity_poly.pdbx_seq_one_letter_code
_entity_poly.pdbx_strand_id
1 'polypeptide(L)'
;EKRACQGLVCEGLLLLLRDAVRVLPDSQVGSVLKHVLRAEILLVLANNPDVRVRTALVKVVHTYLQRATDEDINKFIKNKYFIHLANQIALYSSSEPLAHALEGLATRGPTLAAMPPLLAVMSKAA
;
A
#
# COMPACT_ATOMS: atom_id res chain seq x y z
N GLU A 1 8.08 -24.79 -7.89
CA GLU A 1 8.09 -23.81 -9.01
C GLU A 1 6.82 -22.97 -9.18
N LYS A 2 5.60 -23.54 -9.27
CA LYS A 2 4.35 -22.76 -9.49
C LYS A 2 4.14 -21.55 -8.54
N ARG A 3 4.44 -21.67 -7.24
CA ARG A 3 4.26 -20.58 -6.25
C ARG A 3 5.24 -19.43 -6.43
N ALA A 4 6.47 -19.70 -6.87
CA ALA A 4 7.48 -18.64 -7.07
C ALA A 4 7.13 -17.74 -8.27
N CYS A 5 6.55 -18.32 -9.32
CA CYS A 5 6.05 -17.58 -10.48
C CYS A 5 4.84 -16.70 -10.13
N GLN A 6 3.94 -17.19 -9.27
CA GLN A 6 2.77 -16.41 -8.82
C GLN A 6 3.17 -15.13 -8.07
N GLY A 7 4.17 -15.18 -7.20
CA GLY A 7 4.67 -14.00 -6.49
C GLY A 7 5.23 -12.93 -7.43
N LEU A 8 6.04 -13.33 -8.41
CA LEU A 8 6.60 -12.44 -9.44
C LEU A 8 5.53 -11.80 -10.33
N VAL A 9 4.54 -12.59 -10.75
CA VAL A 9 3.43 -12.07 -11.56
C VAL A 9 2.59 -11.07 -10.76
N CYS A 10 2.24 -11.40 -9.51
CA CYS A 10 1.51 -10.48 -8.63
C CYS A 10 2.29 -9.18 -8.36
N GLU A 11 3.59 -9.28 -8.09
CA GLU A 11 4.47 -8.12 -7.95
C GLU A 11 4.43 -7.25 -9.21
N GLY A 12 4.65 -7.84 -10.39
CA GLY A 12 4.64 -7.12 -11.66
C GLY A 12 3.31 -6.41 -11.94
N LEU A 13 2.18 -7.07 -11.67
CA LEU A 13 0.85 -6.49 -11.83
C LEU A 13 0.62 -5.31 -10.87
N LEU A 14 1.05 -5.42 -9.61
CA LEU A 14 0.95 -4.33 -8.64
C LEU A 14 1.84 -3.13 -9.04
N LEU A 15 3.05 -3.39 -9.53
CA LEU A 15 3.94 -2.32 -9.99
C LEU A 15 3.39 -1.62 -11.24
N LEU A 16 2.85 -2.38 -12.20
CA LEU A 16 2.16 -1.84 -13.37
C LEU A 16 0.95 -0.99 -12.95
N LEU A 17 0.15 -1.49 -12.00
CA LEU A 17 -0.99 -0.76 -11.48
C LEU A 17 -0.57 0.56 -10.83
N ARG A 18 0.47 0.54 -10.00
CA ARG A 18 1.05 1.76 -9.40
C ARG A 18 1.45 2.76 -10.48
N ASP A 19 2.13 2.30 -11.54
CA ASP A 19 2.56 3.16 -12.64
C ASP A 19 1.36 3.76 -13.39
N ALA A 20 0.34 2.96 -13.65
CA ALA A 20 -0.90 3.41 -14.27
C ALA A 20 -1.61 4.48 -13.42
N VAL A 21 -1.76 4.25 -12.11
CA VAL A 21 -2.40 5.22 -11.19
C VAL A 21 -1.62 6.53 -11.15
N ARG A 22 -0.28 6.46 -11.18
CA ARG A 22 0.57 7.67 -11.16
C ARG A 22 0.33 8.56 -12.36
N VAL A 23 0.06 8.00 -13.53
CA VAL A 23 -0.07 8.75 -14.80
C VAL A 23 -1.52 9.02 -15.20
N LEU A 24 -2.50 8.64 -14.36
CA LEU A 24 -3.92 8.92 -14.63
C LEU A 24 -4.15 10.43 -14.83
N PRO A 25 -4.97 10.83 -15.82
CA PRO A 25 -5.46 12.20 -15.91
C PRO A 25 -6.28 12.57 -14.67
N ASP A 26 -6.13 13.80 -14.16
CA ASP A 26 -6.80 14.25 -12.93
C ASP A 26 -8.33 14.11 -13.00
N SER A 27 -8.91 14.32 -14.18
CA SER A 27 -10.35 14.15 -14.42
C SER A 27 -10.86 12.71 -14.21
N GLN A 28 -9.97 11.72 -14.24
CA GLN A 28 -10.33 10.30 -14.09
C GLN A 28 -10.01 9.74 -12.70
N VAL A 29 -9.14 10.40 -11.92
CA VAL A 29 -8.65 9.90 -10.63
C VAL A 29 -9.81 9.55 -9.69
N GLY A 30 -10.75 10.47 -9.48
CA GLY A 30 -11.87 10.25 -8.57
C GLY A 30 -12.71 9.02 -8.93
N SER A 31 -13.01 8.82 -10.22
CA SER A 31 -13.77 7.65 -10.68
C SER A 31 -12.98 6.36 -10.49
N VAL A 32 -11.69 6.36 -10.85
CA VAL A 32 -10.84 5.17 -10.75
C VAL A 32 -10.62 4.76 -9.29
N LEU A 33 -10.26 5.69 -8.40
CA LEU A 33 -10.02 5.38 -6.99
C LEU A 33 -11.30 4.91 -6.28
N LYS A 34 -12.45 5.49 -6.63
CA LYS A 34 -13.73 5.14 -6.01
C LYS A 34 -14.30 3.81 -6.49
N HIS A 35 -14.19 3.51 -7.79
CA HIS A 35 -14.91 2.39 -8.40
C HIS A 35 -14.02 1.22 -8.82
N VAL A 36 -12.77 1.49 -9.21
CA VAL A 36 -11.84 0.47 -9.72
C VAL A 36 -10.86 0.04 -8.63
N LEU A 37 -10.28 1.00 -7.90
CA LEU A 37 -9.21 0.78 -6.92
C LEU A 37 -9.64 1.02 -5.49
N ARG A 38 -10.65 0.26 -5.08
CA ARG A 38 -11.16 0.30 -3.70
C ARG A 38 -10.07 -0.12 -2.70
N ALA A 39 -9.78 0.75 -1.74
CA ALA A 39 -8.73 0.54 -0.74
C ALA A 39 -8.93 -0.78 0.04
N GLU A 40 -10.17 -1.14 0.36
CA GLU A 40 -10.51 -2.37 1.08
C GLU A 40 -9.97 -3.61 0.38
N ILE A 41 -10.13 -3.66 -0.95
CA ILE A 41 -9.69 -4.80 -1.76
C ILE A 41 -8.17 -4.83 -1.86
N LEU A 42 -7.54 -3.68 -2.08
CA LEU A 42 -6.08 -3.56 -2.14
C LEU A 42 -5.43 -4.06 -0.84
N LEU A 43 -5.99 -3.68 0.31
CA LEU A 43 -5.40 -4.01 1.62
C LEU A 43 -5.47 -5.49 1.97
N VAL A 44 -6.37 -6.28 1.36
CA VAL A 44 -6.39 -7.74 1.54
C VAL A 44 -5.06 -8.36 1.10
N LEU A 45 -4.40 -7.80 0.08
CA LEU A 45 -3.11 -8.30 -0.42
C LEU A 45 -1.95 -8.05 0.54
N ALA A 46 -2.13 -7.26 1.59
CA ALA A 46 -1.09 -7.03 2.60
C ALA A 46 -0.78 -8.31 3.38
N ASN A 47 -1.77 -9.21 3.47
CA ASN A 47 -1.63 -10.55 4.05
C ASN A 47 -1.16 -11.57 3.00
N ASN A 48 -0.05 -11.28 2.33
CA ASN A 48 0.58 -12.19 1.37
C ASN A 48 1.94 -12.65 1.93
N PRO A 49 2.29 -13.94 1.92
CA PRO A 49 3.57 -14.42 2.45
C PRO A 49 4.79 -13.95 1.63
N ASP A 50 4.62 -13.58 0.35
CA ASP A 50 5.72 -13.07 -0.48
C ASP A 50 5.99 -11.59 -0.17
N VAL A 51 7.20 -11.31 0.33
CA VAL A 51 7.63 -9.96 0.72
C VAL A 51 7.66 -8.98 -0.44
N ARG A 52 7.87 -9.46 -1.67
CA ARG A 52 7.87 -8.63 -2.89
C ARG A 52 6.48 -8.11 -3.19
N VAL A 53 5.48 -8.98 -3.07
CA VAL A 53 4.07 -8.61 -3.24
C VAL A 53 3.65 -7.58 -2.19
N ARG A 54 4.01 -7.79 -0.92
CA ARG A 54 3.75 -6.80 0.14
C ARG A 54 4.45 -5.46 -0.13
N THR A 55 5.70 -5.50 -0.59
CA THR A 55 6.47 -4.29 -0.94
C THR A 55 5.83 -3.52 -2.09
N ALA A 56 5.42 -4.22 -3.15
CA ALA A 56 4.74 -3.62 -4.29
C ALA A 56 3.38 -3.03 -3.88
N LEU A 57 2.63 -3.72 -3.02
CA LEU A 57 1.37 -3.22 -2.49
C LEU A 57 1.54 -1.91 -1.72
N VAL A 58 2.53 -1.83 -0.81
CA VAL A 58 2.79 -0.58 -0.06
C VAL A 58 3.09 0.58 -1.02
N LYS A 59 3.82 0.32 -2.11
CA LYS A 59 4.07 1.32 -3.16
C LYS A 59 2.78 1.72 -3.91
N VAL A 60 1.86 0.78 -4.17
CA VAL A 60 0.54 1.10 -4.74
C VAL A 60 -0.27 1.97 -3.78
N VAL A 61 -0.35 1.60 -2.50
CA VAL A 61 -1.07 2.37 -1.47
C VAL A 61 -0.50 3.78 -1.33
N HIS A 62 0.83 3.92 -1.38
CA HIS A 62 1.49 5.21 -1.39
C HIS A 62 1.04 6.07 -2.57
N THR A 63 1.12 5.55 -3.80
CA THR A 63 0.68 6.29 -5.00
C THR A 63 -0.82 6.56 -5.00
N TYR A 64 -1.65 5.64 -4.49
CA TYR A 64 -3.08 5.84 -4.27
C TYR A 64 -3.32 7.08 -3.40
N LEU A 65 -2.68 7.15 -2.23
CA LEU A 65 -2.88 8.23 -1.28
C LEU A 65 -2.34 9.57 -1.78
N GLN A 66 -1.31 9.57 -2.63
CA GLN A 66 -0.81 10.78 -3.30
C GLN A 66 -1.78 11.36 -4.33
N ARG A 67 -2.63 10.52 -4.92
CA ARG A 67 -3.64 10.94 -5.91
C ARG A 67 -5.03 11.12 -5.28
N ALA A 68 -5.24 10.61 -4.06
CA ALA A 68 -6.51 10.70 -3.36
C ALA A 68 -6.83 12.13 -2.92
N THR A 69 -8.13 12.43 -2.86
CA THR A 69 -8.61 13.70 -2.27
C THR A 69 -8.50 13.65 -0.75
N ASP A 70 -8.51 14.82 -0.09
CA ASP A 70 -8.54 14.90 1.37
C ASP A 70 -9.74 14.14 1.97
N GLU A 71 -10.88 14.12 1.29
CA GLU A 71 -12.05 13.36 1.73
C GLU A 71 -11.77 11.85 1.74
N ASP A 72 -11.13 11.34 0.68
CA ASP A 72 -10.79 9.91 0.56
C ASP A 72 -9.69 9.51 1.55
N ILE A 73 -8.72 10.39 1.79
CA ILE A 73 -7.70 10.20 2.82
C ILE A 73 -8.36 10.14 4.20
N ASN A 74 -9.29 11.06 4.51
CA ASN A 74 -10.02 11.05 5.77
C ASN A 74 -10.85 9.78 5.95
N LYS A 75 -11.47 9.25 4.88
CA LYS A 75 -12.14 7.94 4.92
C LYS A 75 -11.16 6.82 5.23
N PHE A 76 -9.97 6.83 4.62
CA PHE A 76 -8.92 5.85 4.88
C PHE A 76 -8.51 5.82 6.37
N ILE A 77 -8.37 6.99 7.00
CA ILE A 77 -8.09 7.13 8.44
C ILE A 77 -9.28 6.61 9.28
N LYS A 78 -10.50 7.10 9.00
CA LYS A 78 -11.71 6.74 9.76
C LYS A 78 -11.97 5.23 9.73
N ASN A 79 -11.69 4.59 8.60
CA ASN A 79 -11.83 3.15 8.43
C ASN A 79 -10.63 2.36 8.97
N LYS A 80 -9.67 3.01 9.65
CA LYS A 80 -8.51 2.40 10.30
C LYS A 80 -7.62 1.60 9.34
N TYR A 81 -7.60 1.95 8.06
CA TYR A 81 -6.88 1.18 7.05
C TYR A 81 -5.36 1.17 7.23
N PHE A 82 -4.76 2.20 7.82
CA PHE A 82 -3.35 2.16 8.23
C PHE A 82 -3.07 1.08 9.28
N ILE A 83 -3.98 0.92 10.25
CA ILE A 83 -3.88 -0.11 11.28
C ILE A 83 -4.02 -1.50 10.64
N HIS A 84 -5.00 -1.68 9.75
CA HIS A 84 -5.16 -2.94 9.02
C HIS A 84 -3.92 -3.28 8.19
N LEU A 85 -3.37 -2.31 7.44
CA LEU A 85 -2.14 -2.50 6.68
C LEU A 85 -0.98 -2.95 7.58
N ALA A 86 -0.75 -2.24 8.69
CA ALA A 86 0.31 -2.54 9.64
C ALA A 86 0.15 -3.95 10.24
N ASN A 87 -1.07 -4.29 10.67
CA ASN A 87 -1.37 -5.60 11.26
C ASN A 87 -1.10 -6.73 10.27
N GLN A 88 -1.54 -6.60 9.02
CA GLN A 88 -1.36 -7.66 8.01
C GLN A 88 0.12 -7.81 7.60
N ILE A 89 0.87 -6.72 7.48
CA ILE A 89 2.29 -6.78 7.12
C ILE A 89 3.12 -7.43 8.24
N ALA A 90 2.79 -7.13 9.51
CA ALA A 90 3.52 -7.63 10.67
C ALA A 90 3.44 -9.16 10.87
N LEU A 91 2.55 -9.85 10.16
CA LEU A 91 2.40 -11.31 10.22
C LEU A 91 3.55 -12.08 9.56
N TYR A 92 4.37 -11.42 8.74
CA TYR A 92 5.44 -12.05 7.97
C TYR A 92 6.78 -11.36 8.15
N SER A 93 7.87 -12.06 7.84
CA SER A 93 9.23 -11.51 7.88
C SER A 93 9.37 -10.26 7.01
N SER A 94 10.08 -9.27 7.51
CA SER A 94 10.31 -8.03 6.76
C SER A 94 11.50 -8.12 5.80
N SER A 95 11.73 -7.07 5.02
CA SER A 95 12.92 -6.86 4.22
C SER A 95 13.27 -5.37 4.15
N GLU A 96 14.51 -5.06 3.83
CA GLU A 96 14.98 -3.68 3.68
C GLU A 96 14.17 -2.88 2.62
N PRO A 97 13.82 -3.45 1.43
CA PRO A 97 12.94 -2.76 0.48
C PRO A 97 11.52 -2.50 1.00
N LEU A 98 10.98 -3.39 1.82
CA LEU A 98 9.67 -3.21 2.44
C LEU A 98 9.70 -2.10 3.49
N ALA A 99 10.75 -2.06 4.32
CA ALA A 99 10.95 -1.01 5.31
C ALA A 99 11.02 0.38 4.66
N HIS A 100 11.80 0.52 3.57
CA HIS A 100 11.86 1.78 2.81
C HIS A 100 10.51 2.17 2.18
N ALA A 101 9.73 1.20 1.70
CA ALA A 101 8.39 1.48 1.17
C ALA A 101 7.44 1.98 2.26
N LEU A 102 7.50 1.38 3.45
CA LEU A 102 6.74 1.81 4.63
C LEU A 102 7.17 3.19 5.11
N GLU A 103 8.48 3.47 5.11
CA GLU A 103 9.02 4.79 5.44
C GLU A 103 8.50 5.86 4.48
N GLY A 104 8.54 5.58 3.18
CA GLY A 104 8.01 6.49 2.16
C GLY A 104 6.52 6.77 2.39
N LEU A 105 5.74 5.74 2.71
CA LEU A 105 4.32 5.88 3.07
C LEU A 105 4.13 6.73 4.33
N ALA A 106 4.96 6.56 5.35
CA ALA A 106 4.85 7.28 6.62
C ALA A 106 5.28 8.74 6.55
N THR A 107 6.31 9.05 5.77
CA THR A 107 6.96 10.37 5.74
C THR A 107 6.42 11.29 4.65
N ARG A 108 5.92 10.73 3.55
CA ARG A 108 5.46 11.49 2.38
C ARG A 108 3.98 11.26 2.07
N GLY A 109 3.27 10.53 2.94
CA GLY A 109 1.83 10.35 2.89
C GLY A 109 1.09 11.49 3.62
N PRO A 110 -0.20 11.72 3.29
CA PRO A 110 -0.98 12.85 3.79
C PRO A 110 -1.36 12.78 5.28
N THR A 111 -0.80 11.84 6.05
CA THR A 111 -1.37 11.41 7.34
C THR A 111 -0.33 11.11 8.40
N LEU A 112 0.56 12.07 8.68
CA LEU A 112 1.57 11.96 9.75
C LEU A 112 0.96 11.54 11.11
N ALA A 113 -0.28 11.96 11.40
CA ALA A 113 -0.99 11.63 12.64
C ALA A 113 -1.54 10.20 12.73
N ALA A 114 -1.68 9.47 11.62
CA ALA A 114 -2.23 8.10 11.58
C ALA A 114 -1.16 7.00 11.49
N MET A 115 0.13 7.38 11.51
CA MET A 115 1.30 6.51 11.27
C MET A 115 1.90 5.73 12.46
N PRO A 116 1.52 5.91 13.75
CA PRO A 116 2.16 5.15 14.84
C PRO A 116 2.23 3.63 14.63
N PRO A 117 1.19 2.95 14.07
CA PRO A 117 1.26 1.52 13.81
C PRO A 117 2.29 1.12 12.75
N LEU A 118 2.43 1.88 11.66
CA LEU A 118 3.36 1.55 10.57
C LEU A 118 4.81 1.79 10.99
N LEU A 119 5.07 2.86 11.74
CA LEU A 119 6.39 3.13 12.33
C LEU A 119 6.82 2.01 13.29
N ALA A 120 5.89 1.45 14.07
CA ALA A 120 6.17 0.32 14.96
C ALA A 120 6.48 -0.99 14.20
N VAL A 121 5.98 -1.17 12.98
CA VAL A 121 6.37 -2.30 12.12
C VAL A 121 7.79 -2.11 11.60
N MET A 122 8.16 -0.88 11.23
CA MET A 122 9.52 -0.56 10.76
C MET A 122 10.59 -0.83 11.83
N SER A 123 10.32 -0.50 13.09
CA SER A 123 11.27 -0.74 14.19
C SER A 123 11.50 -2.23 14.50
N LYS A 124 10.65 -3.14 14.00
CA LYS A 124 10.84 -4.60 14.09
C LYS A 124 11.58 -5.19 12.89
N ALA A 125 11.75 -4.41 11.83
CA ALA A 125 12.36 -4.85 10.57
C ALA A 125 13.86 -4.53 10.47
N ALA A 126 14.36 -3.66 11.35
CA ALA A 126 15.78 -3.34 11.54
C ALA A 126 16.36 -4.20 12.67
#